data_AF-D0MTW4-F1
#
_entry.id   AF-D0MTW4-F1
#
_cell.length_a   1.000
_cell.length_b   1.000
_cell.length_c   1.000
_cell.angle_alpha   90.00
_cell.angle_beta   90.00
_cell.angle_gamma   90.00
#
_symmetry.space_group_name_H-M   'P 1'
#
loop_
_entity.id
_entity.type
_entity.pdbx_description
1 polymer ?
#
loop_
_entity_poly.entity_id
_entity_poly.type
_entity_poly.pdbx_seq_one_letter_code
_entity_poly.pdbx_strand_id
1 'polypeptide(L)'
;MRSTDLYSTVLRQIFDTLCRSHPPASGVDSVKFSKLLYEANIQPKLLSIGDAAFLFASNLTSGTSYEMDFDGFTRAMEWLAQQFYSDNGANLSKSKPGIQHAMWKWRRGENAPDHLQESLRRLCFETLVQLPCLASTWHEIMESWRLERKRELLREYARKYCAATRLRASWVGFVAWRIYLRRRQRMKEERQAATTLQSLVRRRKPYLEYQRVRRVVIRTQRRVHARSELRRLRVERGIFIERMWLRLVKWTHRHLWLLGAWKRLNALVLRFSL
;
A
#
# COMPACT_ATOMS: atom_id res chain seq x y z
N MET A 1 -15.35 31.49 4.20
CA MET A 1 -16.06 31.96 5.40
C MET A 1 -17.55 31.83 5.16
N ARG A 2 -18.22 30.93 5.87
CA ARG A 2 -19.68 30.86 5.87
C ARG A 2 -20.24 32.10 6.57
N SER A 3 -21.49 32.49 6.29
CA SER A 3 -22.15 33.64 6.93
C SER A 3 -22.06 33.56 8.46
N THR A 4 -22.25 32.37 9.01
CA THR A 4 -22.12 32.06 10.44
C THR A 4 -20.77 32.45 11.05
N ASP A 5 -19.69 32.41 10.27
CA ASP A 5 -18.34 32.67 10.79
C ASP A 5 -18.14 34.16 11.04
N LEU A 6 -18.65 35.06 10.19
CA LEU A 6 -18.46 36.50 10.36
C LEU A 6 -19.21 37.05 11.59
N TYR A 7 -20.47 36.64 11.77
CA TYR A 7 -21.26 37.05 12.92
C TYR A 7 -20.67 36.51 14.23
N SER A 8 -20.32 35.22 14.27
CA SER A 8 -19.85 34.56 15.49
C SER A 8 -18.38 34.84 15.85
N THR A 9 -17.51 35.07 14.86
CA THR A 9 -16.06 35.25 15.12
C THR A 9 -15.63 36.71 15.12
N VAL A 10 -16.26 37.57 14.31
CA VAL A 10 -15.87 38.98 14.20
C VAL A 10 -16.83 39.86 14.98
N LEU A 11 -18.11 39.91 14.58
CA LEU A 11 -19.06 40.84 15.20
C LEU A 11 -19.34 40.52 16.66
N ARG A 12 -19.36 39.23 17.03
CA ARG A 12 -19.52 38.81 18.43
C ARG A 12 -18.37 39.25 19.31
N GLN A 13 -17.13 39.12 18.83
CA GLN A 13 -15.97 39.56 19.60
C GLN A 13 -15.95 41.09 19.76
N ILE A 14 -16.25 41.82 18.68
CA ILE A 14 -16.39 43.28 18.72
C ILE A 14 -17.46 43.68 19.74
N PHE A 15 -18.65 43.06 19.68
CA PHE A 15 -19.72 43.28 20.64
C PHE A 15 -19.27 43.01 22.08
N ASP A 16 -18.68 41.84 22.36
CA ASP A 16 -18.23 41.46 23.70
C ASP A 16 -17.15 42.44 24.22
N THR A 17 -16.29 42.96 23.34
CA THR A 17 -15.27 43.95 23.73
C THR A 17 -15.84 45.33 24.05
N LEU A 18 -16.86 45.78 23.31
CA LEU A 18 -17.60 46.99 23.64
C LEU A 18 -18.36 46.83 24.96
N CYS A 19 -18.99 45.67 25.19
CA CYS A 19 -19.66 45.37 26.46
C CYS A 19 -18.68 45.40 27.63
N ARG A 20 -17.47 44.85 27.48
CA ARG A 20 -16.40 44.87 28.50
C ARG A 20 -15.72 46.23 28.67
N SER A 21 -15.81 47.12 27.68
CA SER A 21 -15.25 48.46 27.77
C SER A 21 -15.96 49.26 28.87
N HIS A 22 -15.21 50.09 29.59
CA HIS A 22 -15.75 50.83 30.74
C HIS A 22 -16.79 51.90 30.29
N PRO A 23 -17.97 51.98 30.94
CA PRO A 23 -18.45 51.12 32.02
C PRO A 23 -18.93 49.75 31.51
N PRO A 24 -18.62 48.63 32.18
CA PRO A 24 -19.02 47.30 31.71
C PRO A 24 -20.55 47.18 31.71
N ALA A 25 -21.09 46.65 30.61
CA ALA A 25 -22.54 46.54 30.37
C ALA A 25 -22.89 45.19 29.73
N SER A 26 -24.16 44.80 29.80
CA SER A 26 -24.67 43.59 29.14
C SER A 26 -24.79 43.77 27.62
N GLY A 27 -25.10 45.00 27.20
CA GLY A 27 -25.19 45.40 25.81
C GLY A 27 -24.32 46.60 25.46
N VAL A 28 -24.53 47.12 24.26
CA VAL A 28 -23.82 48.30 23.77
C VAL A 28 -24.68 49.54 23.99
N ASP A 29 -24.18 50.48 24.77
CA ASP A 29 -24.86 51.77 25.01
C ASP A 29 -24.72 52.72 23.81
N SER A 30 -25.56 53.74 23.76
CA SER A 30 -25.53 54.77 22.72
C SER A 30 -24.18 55.48 22.62
N VAL A 31 -23.50 55.69 23.76
CA VAL A 31 -22.17 56.31 23.84
C VAL A 31 -21.10 55.41 23.21
N LYS A 32 -21.12 54.12 23.54
CA LYS A 32 -20.16 53.13 23.00
C LYS A 32 -20.37 52.94 21.50
N PHE A 33 -21.63 52.87 21.07
CA PHE A 33 -21.98 52.76 19.67
C PHE A 33 -21.59 54.02 18.87
N SER A 34 -21.88 55.21 19.37
CA SER A 34 -21.48 56.47 18.72
C SER A 34 -19.96 56.63 18.66
N LYS A 35 -19.24 56.23 19.72
CA LYS A 35 -17.77 56.22 19.72
C LYS A 35 -17.21 55.31 18.64
N LEU A 36 -17.77 54.11 18.48
CA LEU A 36 -17.37 53.19 17.40
C LEU A 36 -17.60 53.81 16.01
N LEU A 37 -18.75 54.44 15.78
CA LEU A 37 -19.04 55.09 14.50
C LEU A 37 -18.15 56.30 14.22
N TYR A 38 -17.77 57.03 15.26
CA TYR A 38 -16.85 58.15 15.17
C TYR A 38 -15.44 57.69 14.81
N GLU A 39 -14.91 56.68 15.51
CA GLU A 39 -13.59 56.11 15.22
C GLU A 39 -13.55 55.44 13.85
N ALA A 40 -14.68 54.89 13.38
CA ALA A 40 -14.83 54.31 12.04
C ALA A 40 -14.93 55.36 10.93
N ASN A 41 -14.85 56.66 11.24
CA ASN A 41 -15.07 57.78 10.32
C ASN A 41 -16.46 57.77 9.63
N ILE A 42 -17.42 57.02 10.16
CA ILE A 42 -18.80 56.98 9.66
C ILE A 42 -19.54 58.22 10.15
N GLN A 43 -19.36 58.59 11.43
CA GLN A 43 -19.81 59.87 11.96
C GLN A 43 -18.66 60.90 11.96
N PRO A 44 -18.92 62.18 11.66
CA PRO A 44 -20.17 62.76 11.14
C PRO A 44 -20.26 62.74 9.60
N LYS A 45 -19.24 62.21 8.91
CA LYS A 45 -19.05 62.39 7.46
C LYS A 45 -20.11 61.67 6.61
N LEU A 46 -20.44 60.44 6.98
CA LEU A 46 -21.36 59.57 6.24
C LEU A 46 -22.74 59.50 6.89
N LEU A 47 -22.79 59.68 8.22
CA LEU A 47 -23.98 59.58 9.05
C LEU A 47 -24.05 60.77 10.01
N SER A 48 -25.17 61.50 10.03
CA SER A 48 -25.36 62.58 10.99
C SER A 48 -25.56 62.04 12.41
N ILE A 49 -25.41 62.91 13.42
CA ILE A 49 -25.55 62.51 14.83
C ILE A 49 -26.99 62.06 15.12
N GLY A 50 -28.00 62.79 14.63
CA GLY A 50 -29.41 62.45 14.83
C GLY A 50 -29.81 61.15 14.12
N ASP A 51 -29.22 60.90 12.96
CA ASP A 51 -29.38 59.70 12.16
C ASP A 51 -28.85 58.44 12.85
N ALA A 52 -27.70 58.55 13.51
CA ALA A 52 -27.13 57.45 14.29
C ALA A 52 -27.87 57.21 15.60
N ALA A 53 -28.36 58.27 16.24
CA ALA A 53 -29.22 58.14 17.42
C ALA A 53 -30.52 57.42 17.04
N PHE A 54 -31.08 57.71 15.86
CA PHE A 54 -32.22 56.97 15.32
C PHE A 54 -31.87 55.51 15.03
N LEU A 55 -30.74 55.23 14.39
CA LEU A 55 -30.25 53.86 14.15
C LEU A 55 -30.13 53.06 15.46
N PHE A 56 -29.56 53.67 16.49
CA PHE A 56 -29.43 53.07 17.81
C PHE A 56 -30.81 52.78 18.42
N ALA A 57 -31.67 53.80 18.53
CA ALA A 57 -33.00 53.67 19.13
C ALA A 57 -33.88 52.64 18.41
N SER A 58 -33.71 52.51 17.10
CA SER A 58 -34.46 51.57 16.28
C SER A 58 -34.11 50.10 16.53
N ASN A 59 -32.89 49.82 17.02
CA ASN A 59 -32.35 48.47 17.21
C ASN A 59 -32.24 48.08 18.69
N LEU A 60 -32.81 48.89 19.60
CA LEU A 60 -32.96 48.52 21.00
C LEU A 60 -33.92 47.33 21.13
N THR A 61 -33.65 46.47 22.12
CA THR A 61 -34.57 45.39 22.47
C THR A 61 -35.77 45.94 23.22
N SER A 62 -36.94 45.33 22.99
CA SER A 62 -38.20 45.73 23.62
C SER A 62 -38.14 45.43 25.12
N GLY A 63 -37.66 46.39 25.91
CA GLY A 63 -37.43 46.26 27.34
C GLY A 63 -36.85 47.55 27.94
N THR A 64 -36.77 47.61 29.26
CA THR A 64 -36.36 48.79 30.05
C THR A 64 -34.86 49.11 30.01
N SER A 65 -34.06 48.36 29.24
CA SER A 65 -32.61 48.58 29.09
C SER A 65 -32.33 49.53 27.91
N TYR A 66 -31.68 50.65 28.18
CA TYR A 66 -31.16 51.58 27.16
C TYR A 66 -29.88 51.04 26.47
N GLU A 67 -29.75 49.73 26.37
CA GLU A 67 -28.60 49.01 25.82
C GLU A 67 -29.04 48.20 24.60
N MET A 68 -28.17 48.11 23.59
CA MET A 68 -28.41 47.32 22.40
C MET A 68 -27.82 45.92 22.56
N ASP A 69 -28.68 44.90 22.48
CA ASP A 69 -28.26 43.49 22.52
C ASP A 69 -27.50 43.08 21.25
N PHE A 70 -26.90 41.88 21.27
CA PHE A 70 -26.10 41.38 20.14
C PHE A 70 -26.88 41.35 18.82
N ASP A 71 -28.16 40.95 18.85
CA ASP A 71 -29.02 40.93 17.67
C ASP A 71 -29.38 42.34 17.16
N GLY A 72 -29.49 43.30 18.07
CA GLY A 72 -29.66 44.72 17.72
C GLY A 72 -28.40 45.28 17.08
N PHE A 73 -27.24 44.94 17.64
CA PHE A 73 -25.93 45.36 17.15
C PHE A 73 -25.64 44.81 15.76
N THR A 74 -25.89 43.51 15.52
CA THR A 74 -25.69 42.90 14.20
C THR A 74 -26.58 43.55 13.14
N ARG A 75 -27.87 43.79 13.44
CA ARG A 75 -28.79 44.49 12.54
C ARG A 75 -28.34 45.93 12.24
N ALA A 76 -27.83 46.64 13.24
CA ALA A 76 -27.29 47.99 13.04
C ALA A 76 -26.07 47.97 12.11
N MET A 77 -25.16 47.01 12.30
CA MET A 77 -23.96 46.85 11.46
C MET A 77 -24.29 46.40 10.04
N GLU A 78 -25.27 45.51 9.89
CA GLU A 78 -25.80 45.09 8.58
C GLU A 78 -26.43 46.25 7.82
N TRP A 79 -27.20 47.09 8.50
CA TRP A 79 -27.79 48.28 7.90
C TRP A 79 -26.70 49.26 7.44
N LEU A 80 -25.68 49.50 8.26
CA LEU A 80 -24.54 50.36 7.90
C LEU A 80 -23.75 49.80 6.72
N ALA A 81 -23.49 48.49 6.73
CA ALA A 81 -22.83 47.79 5.64
C ALA A 81 -23.60 47.95 4.33
N GLN A 82 -24.92 47.69 4.36
CA GLN A 82 -25.77 47.82 3.18
C GLN A 82 -25.85 49.26 2.68
N GLN A 83 -25.86 50.24 3.58
CA GLN A 83 -26.03 51.65 3.23
C GLN A 83 -24.77 52.26 2.60
N PHE A 84 -23.58 51.84 3.06
CA PHE A 84 -22.31 52.47 2.65
C PHE A 84 -21.41 51.59 1.78
N TYR A 85 -21.62 50.27 1.78
CA TYR A 85 -20.75 49.30 1.09
C TYR A 85 -21.51 48.42 0.10
N SER A 86 -22.78 48.73 -0.22
CA SER A 86 -23.48 48.05 -1.32
C SER A 86 -22.97 48.54 -2.68
N ASP A 87 -22.72 47.60 -3.61
CA ASP A 87 -22.18 47.84 -4.96
C ASP A 87 -23.12 48.63 -5.91
N ASN A 88 -24.16 49.27 -5.38
CA ASN A 88 -25.05 50.13 -6.16
C ASN A 88 -24.42 51.50 -6.41
N GLY A 89 -23.36 51.53 -7.24
CA GLY A 89 -22.67 52.71 -7.75
C GLY A 89 -23.53 53.66 -8.61
N ALA A 90 -24.85 53.73 -8.41
CA ALA A 90 -25.75 54.51 -9.25
C ALA A 90 -26.64 55.54 -8.50
N ASN A 91 -26.68 55.57 -7.17
CA ASN A 91 -27.62 56.42 -6.43
C ASN A 91 -26.99 57.35 -5.38
N LEU A 92 -25.75 57.80 -5.57
CA LEU A 92 -25.22 58.93 -4.77
C LEU A 92 -25.79 60.30 -5.18
N SER A 93 -26.54 60.41 -6.29
CA SER A 93 -27.00 61.69 -6.86
C SER A 93 -28.50 62.00 -6.72
N LYS A 94 -29.31 61.08 -6.16
CA LYS A 94 -30.73 61.37 -5.88
C LYS A 94 -30.91 61.54 -4.39
N SER A 95 -31.40 62.72 -3.99
CA SER A 95 -31.83 63.12 -2.64
C SER A 95 -32.06 61.91 -1.75
N LYS A 96 -31.09 61.63 -0.86
CA LYS A 96 -31.15 60.49 0.05
C LYS A 96 -32.47 60.58 0.81
N PRO A 97 -33.40 59.61 0.70
CA PRO A 97 -34.55 59.59 1.59
C PRO A 97 -34.02 59.56 3.03
N GLY A 98 -34.66 60.30 3.93
CA GLY A 98 -34.27 60.32 5.34
C GLY A 98 -34.13 58.89 5.88
N ILE A 99 -33.19 58.67 6.79
CA ILE A 99 -32.82 57.34 7.28
C ILE A 99 -34.02 56.53 7.75
N GLN A 100 -35.03 57.20 8.29
CA GLN A 100 -36.31 56.60 8.63
C GLN A 100 -36.85 55.80 7.44
N HIS A 101 -37.07 56.42 6.28
CA HIS A 101 -37.64 55.76 5.11
C HIS A 101 -36.73 54.65 4.52
N ALA A 102 -35.40 54.83 4.57
CA ALA A 102 -34.46 53.79 4.15
C ALA A 102 -34.50 52.56 5.08
N MET A 103 -34.61 52.79 6.38
CA MET A 103 -34.68 51.75 7.40
C MET A 103 -36.04 51.03 7.41
N TRP A 104 -37.14 51.75 7.18
CA TRP A 104 -38.47 51.17 6.99
C TRP A 104 -38.49 50.20 5.81
N LYS A 105 -37.82 50.53 4.69
CA LYS A 105 -37.64 49.62 3.55
C LYS A 105 -36.76 48.42 3.87
N TRP A 106 -35.67 48.63 4.61
CA TRP A 106 -34.76 47.56 5.04
C TRP A 106 -35.48 46.53 5.92
N ARG A 107 -36.33 46.96 6.85
CA ARG A 107 -37.15 46.06 7.68
C ARG A 107 -38.17 45.22 6.91
N ARG A 108 -38.64 45.70 5.75
CA ARG A 108 -39.58 44.96 4.89
C ARG A 108 -38.92 43.87 4.04
N GLY A 109 -37.60 43.68 4.16
CA GLY A 109 -36.88 42.64 3.40
C GLY A 109 -36.78 42.93 1.90
N GLU A 110 -36.97 44.18 1.49
CA GLU A 110 -36.89 44.61 0.09
C GLU A 110 -35.43 44.58 -0.47
N ASN A 111 -34.44 44.21 0.35
CA ASN A 111 -33.02 44.11 -0.02
C ASN A 111 -32.59 42.64 -0.16
N ALA A 112 -31.93 42.30 -1.26
CA ALA A 112 -31.51 40.92 -1.56
C ALA A 112 -30.43 40.41 -0.56
N PRO A 113 -30.62 39.21 0.04
CA PRO A 113 -29.76 38.70 1.10
C PRO A 113 -28.32 38.38 0.65
N ASP A 114 -28.10 38.08 -0.64
CA ASP A 114 -26.79 37.67 -1.16
C ASP A 114 -25.75 38.81 -1.16
N HIS A 115 -26.20 40.07 -1.30
CA HIS A 115 -25.31 41.24 -1.30
C HIS A 115 -25.00 41.76 0.12
N LEU A 116 -25.79 41.37 1.12
CA LEU A 116 -25.63 41.82 2.49
C LEU A 116 -24.33 41.29 3.09
N GLN A 117 -24.03 40.01 2.85
CA GLN A 117 -22.85 39.37 3.41
C GLN A 117 -21.55 39.96 2.84
N GLU A 118 -21.53 40.31 1.56
CA GLU A 118 -20.36 40.92 0.92
C GLU A 118 -20.16 42.36 1.40
N SER A 119 -21.24 43.14 1.52
CA SER A 119 -21.20 44.50 2.07
C SER A 119 -20.71 44.49 3.52
N LEU A 120 -21.15 43.51 4.32
CA LEU A 120 -20.73 43.34 5.72
C LEU A 120 -19.26 42.93 5.83
N ARG A 121 -18.77 42.07 4.93
CA ARG A 121 -17.33 41.75 4.83
C ARG A 121 -16.51 43.00 4.56
N ARG A 122 -16.91 43.81 3.57
CA ARG A 122 -16.20 45.05 3.25
C ARG A 122 -16.18 46.00 4.45
N LEU A 123 -17.31 46.22 5.12
CA LEU A 123 -17.35 47.03 6.34
C LEU A 123 -16.37 46.50 7.41
N CYS A 124 -16.39 45.19 7.66
CA CYS A 124 -15.52 44.58 8.66
C CYS A 124 -14.04 44.74 8.30
N PHE A 125 -13.64 44.38 7.07
CA PHE A 125 -12.23 44.31 6.68
C PHE A 125 -11.63 45.64 6.23
N GLU A 126 -12.42 46.52 5.62
CA GLU A 126 -11.94 47.83 5.15
C GLU A 126 -11.98 48.87 6.27
N THR A 127 -12.94 48.77 7.19
CA THR A 127 -13.21 49.83 8.17
C THR A 127 -12.96 49.38 9.61
N LEU A 128 -13.56 48.26 10.05
CA LEU A 128 -13.43 47.82 11.45
C LEU A 128 -12.04 47.28 11.78
N VAL A 129 -11.31 46.71 10.81
CA VAL A 129 -9.91 46.27 11.00
C VAL A 129 -8.97 47.42 11.32
N GLN A 130 -9.25 48.61 10.79
CA GLN A 130 -8.40 49.78 10.97
C GLN A 130 -8.60 50.47 12.34
N LEU A 131 -9.62 50.04 13.11
CA LEU A 131 -9.94 50.65 14.39
C LEU A 131 -8.91 50.30 15.48
N PRO A 132 -8.22 51.30 16.06
CA PRO A 132 -7.23 51.05 17.12
C PRO A 132 -7.84 50.37 18.35
N CYS A 133 -9.09 50.69 18.68
CA CYS A 133 -9.81 50.10 19.81
C CYS A 133 -10.09 48.59 19.65
N LEU A 134 -10.01 48.08 18.42
CA LEU A 134 -10.20 46.67 18.08
C LEU A 134 -8.89 45.96 17.72
N ALA A 135 -7.74 46.65 17.75
CA ALA A 135 -6.47 46.07 17.30
C ALA A 135 -6.10 44.77 18.06
N SER A 136 -6.30 44.73 19.39
CA SER A 136 -6.06 43.51 20.19
C SER A 136 -6.99 42.38 19.78
N THR A 137 -8.27 42.67 19.55
CA THR A 137 -9.26 41.68 19.14
C THR A 137 -8.92 41.11 17.77
N TRP A 138 -8.49 41.95 16.83
CA TRP A 138 -8.06 41.49 15.51
C TRP A 138 -6.80 40.62 15.59
N HIS A 139 -5.86 40.95 16.47
CA HIS A 139 -4.71 40.08 16.73
C HIS A 139 -5.13 38.71 17.29
N GLU A 140 -6.02 38.67 18.27
CA GLU A 140 -6.55 37.42 18.84
C GLU A 140 -7.32 36.59 17.82
N ILE A 141 -8.17 37.21 16.99
CA ILE A 141 -8.87 36.54 15.89
C ILE A 141 -7.84 35.95 14.93
N MET A 142 -6.91 36.75 14.42
CA MET A 142 -5.92 36.28 13.44
C MET A 142 -5.02 35.17 14.00
N GLU A 143 -4.66 35.24 15.27
CA GLU A 143 -3.88 34.19 15.94
C GLU A 143 -4.69 32.90 16.11
N SER A 144 -5.97 32.99 16.50
CA SER A 144 -6.85 31.82 16.60
C SER A 144 -7.01 31.11 15.26
N TRP A 145 -7.23 31.86 14.18
CA TRP A 145 -7.29 31.35 12.81
C TRP A 145 -5.97 30.69 12.37
N ARG A 146 -4.83 31.33 12.67
CA ARG A 146 -3.51 30.78 12.36
C ARG A 146 -3.26 29.47 13.10
N LEU A 147 -3.62 29.39 14.38
CA LEU A 147 -3.46 28.21 15.21
C LEU A 147 -4.36 27.07 14.74
N GLU A 148 -5.61 27.36 14.41
CA GLU A 148 -6.54 26.37 13.87
C GLU A 148 -6.03 25.80 12.54
N ARG A 149 -5.58 26.66 11.62
CA ARG A 149 -5.03 26.21 10.35
C ARG A 149 -3.77 25.37 10.52
N LYS A 150 -2.88 25.75 11.44
CA LYS A 150 -1.70 24.96 11.79
C LYS A 150 -2.08 23.59 12.36
N ARG A 151 -3.10 23.52 13.21
CA ARG A 151 -3.61 22.25 13.78
C ARG A 151 -4.18 21.33 12.70
N GLU A 152 -4.94 21.86 11.75
CA GLU A 152 -5.45 21.08 10.61
C GLU A 152 -4.33 20.45 9.79
N LEU A 153 -3.33 21.24 9.39
CA LEU A 153 -2.18 20.75 8.64
C LEU A 153 -1.42 19.67 9.41
N LEU A 154 -1.17 19.90 10.72
CA LEU A 154 -0.51 18.90 11.56
C LEU A 154 -1.31 17.60 11.67
N ARG A 155 -2.65 17.65 11.74
CA ARG A 155 -3.50 16.46 11.74
C ARG A 155 -3.38 15.68 10.45
N GLU A 156 -3.34 16.35 9.30
CA GLU A 156 -3.12 15.69 8.01
C GLU A 156 -1.75 15.02 7.92
N TYR A 157 -0.69 15.73 8.33
CA TYR A 157 0.66 15.17 8.36
C TYR A 157 0.75 13.97 9.31
N ALA A 158 0.14 14.06 10.50
CA ALA A 158 0.10 12.95 11.45
C ALA A 158 -0.58 11.71 10.85
N ARG A 159 -1.71 11.88 10.13
CA ARG A 159 -2.39 10.77 9.45
C ARG A 159 -1.51 10.14 8.38
N LYS A 160 -0.87 10.95 7.53
CA LYS A 160 0.05 10.48 6.48
C LYS A 160 1.25 9.73 7.08
N TYR A 161 1.83 10.26 8.15
CA TYR A 161 2.96 9.64 8.84
C TYR A 161 2.57 8.32 9.50
N CYS A 162 1.44 8.27 10.20
CA CYS A 162 0.90 7.03 10.78
C CYS A 162 0.59 5.96 9.72
N ALA A 163 0.09 6.35 8.55
CA ALA A 163 -0.11 5.43 7.43
C ALA A 163 1.23 4.89 6.90
N ALA A 164 2.22 5.77 6.72
CA ALA A 164 3.55 5.40 6.25
C ALA A 164 4.28 4.45 7.22
N THR A 165 4.18 4.68 8.54
CA THR A 165 4.80 3.79 9.53
C THR A 165 4.15 2.41 9.58
N ARG A 166 2.81 2.34 9.44
CA ARG A 166 2.10 1.05 9.32
C ARG A 166 2.51 0.28 8.07
N LEU A 167 2.59 0.95 6.92
CA LEU A 167 3.08 0.34 5.67
C LEU A 167 4.51 -0.16 5.82
N ARG A 168 5.39 0.63 6.44
CA ARG A 168 6.78 0.23 6.71
C ARG A 168 6.83 -1.01 7.61
N ALA A 169 6.05 -1.05 8.69
CA ALA A 169 6.01 -2.21 9.59
C ALA A 169 5.53 -3.48 8.88
N SER A 170 4.47 -3.37 8.07
CA SER A 170 3.96 -4.47 7.24
C SER A 170 5.00 -4.97 6.25
N TRP A 171 5.70 -4.06 5.56
CA TRP A 171 6.76 -4.40 4.62
C TRP A 171 7.93 -5.13 5.29
N VAL A 172 8.39 -4.65 6.45
CA VAL A 172 9.44 -5.31 7.23
C VAL A 172 9.02 -6.72 7.63
N GLY A 173 7.78 -6.90 8.10
CA GLY A 173 7.22 -8.21 8.43
C GLY A 173 7.19 -9.15 7.22
N PHE A 174 6.75 -8.67 6.06
CA PHE A 174 6.75 -9.42 4.81
C PHE A 174 8.16 -9.88 4.39
N VAL A 175 9.14 -8.98 4.42
CA VAL A 175 10.53 -9.29 4.04
C VAL A 175 11.12 -10.32 5.01
N ALA A 176 10.94 -10.14 6.32
CA ALA A 176 11.42 -11.08 7.33
C ALA A 176 10.82 -12.48 7.14
N TRP A 177 9.50 -12.56 6.89
CA TRP A 177 8.82 -13.82 6.62
C TRP A 177 9.35 -14.50 5.34
N ARG A 178 9.58 -13.74 4.27
CA ARG A 178 10.12 -14.26 3.02
C ARG A 178 11.54 -14.82 3.18
N ILE A 179 12.40 -14.12 3.95
CA ILE A 179 13.75 -14.60 4.29
C ILE A 179 13.65 -15.90 5.10
N TYR A 180 12.78 -15.96 6.09
CA TYR A 180 12.54 -17.17 6.89
C TYR A 180 12.11 -18.36 6.02
N LEU A 181 11.15 -18.17 5.11
CA LEU A 181 10.69 -19.23 4.21
C LEU A 181 11.81 -19.76 3.31
N ARG A 182 12.61 -18.87 2.71
CA ARG A 182 13.78 -19.27 1.90
C ARG A 182 14.78 -20.08 2.71
N ARG A 183 15.08 -19.65 3.95
CA ARG A 183 16.00 -20.36 4.83
C ARG A 183 15.46 -21.73 5.24
N ARG A 184 14.16 -21.82 5.52
CA ARG A 184 13.47 -23.07 5.82
C ARG A 184 13.50 -24.04 4.64
N GLN A 185 13.32 -23.55 3.43
CA GLN A 185 13.39 -24.37 2.22
C GLN A 185 14.80 -24.91 1.98
N ARG A 186 15.84 -24.07 2.10
CA ARG A 186 17.24 -24.53 2.02
C ARG A 186 17.54 -25.62 3.06
N MET A 187 17.12 -25.44 4.31
CA MET A 187 17.31 -26.47 5.33
C MET A 187 16.60 -27.80 4.99
N LYS A 188 15.44 -27.76 4.33
CA LYS A 188 14.77 -28.99 3.87
C LYS A 188 15.57 -29.68 2.77
N GLU A 189 16.04 -28.91 1.79
CA GLU A 189 16.87 -29.41 0.68
C GLU A 189 18.19 -30.01 1.20
N GLU A 190 18.87 -29.32 2.12
CA GLU A 190 20.09 -29.82 2.78
C GLU A 190 19.84 -31.12 3.54
N ARG A 191 18.74 -31.21 4.30
CA ARG A 191 18.36 -32.45 5.01
C ARG A 191 18.08 -33.59 4.04
N GLN A 192 17.39 -33.33 2.93
CA GLN A 192 17.13 -34.33 1.88
C GLN A 192 18.42 -34.77 1.17
N ALA A 193 19.33 -33.85 0.90
CA ALA A 193 20.65 -34.17 0.35
C ALA A 193 21.47 -35.03 1.32
N ALA A 194 21.43 -34.72 2.62
CA ALA A 194 22.10 -35.51 3.64
C ALA A 194 21.53 -36.93 3.75
N THR A 195 20.20 -37.09 3.74
CA THR A 195 19.56 -38.41 3.81
C THR A 195 19.81 -39.25 2.56
N THR A 196 19.80 -38.64 1.37
CA THR A 196 20.13 -39.34 0.12
C THR A 196 21.58 -39.83 0.13
N LEU A 197 22.54 -38.98 0.50
CA LEU A 197 23.95 -39.39 0.66
C LEU A 197 24.12 -40.51 1.68
N GLN A 198 23.50 -40.40 2.86
CA GLN A 198 23.54 -41.47 3.88
C GLN A 198 22.97 -42.79 3.34
N SER A 199 21.87 -42.74 2.57
CA SER A 199 21.25 -43.92 1.98
C SER A 199 22.17 -44.60 0.96
N LEU A 200 22.87 -43.82 0.13
CA LEU A 200 23.84 -44.32 -0.85
C LEU A 200 25.02 -44.98 -0.15
N VAL A 201 25.55 -44.34 0.89
CA VAL A 201 26.66 -44.90 1.69
C VAL A 201 26.25 -46.20 2.37
N ARG A 202 25.03 -46.27 2.95
CA ARG A 202 24.50 -47.50 3.55
C ARG A 202 24.35 -48.63 2.52
N ARG A 203 23.88 -48.33 1.31
CA ARG A 203 23.72 -49.31 0.22
C ARG A 203 25.05 -49.73 -0.42
N ARG A 204 26.11 -48.92 -0.31
CA ARG A 204 27.42 -49.20 -0.92
C ARG A 204 28.08 -50.46 -0.36
N LYS A 205 28.03 -50.66 0.97
CA LYS A 205 28.63 -51.85 1.62
C LYS A 205 28.05 -53.18 1.08
N PRO A 206 26.73 -53.44 1.16
CA PRO A 206 26.16 -54.68 0.67
C PRO A 206 26.30 -54.83 -0.85
N TYR A 207 26.27 -53.73 -1.61
CA TYR A 207 26.52 -53.79 -3.06
C TYR A 207 27.94 -54.24 -3.41
N LEU A 208 28.95 -53.75 -2.68
CA LEU A 208 30.34 -54.18 -2.87
C LEU A 208 30.53 -55.66 -2.50
N GLU A 209 29.89 -56.13 -1.44
CA GLU A 209 29.90 -57.55 -1.06
C GLU A 209 29.23 -58.42 -2.13
N TYR A 210 28.05 -58.03 -2.62
CA TYR A 210 27.38 -58.69 -3.72
C TYR A 210 28.27 -58.77 -4.97
N GLN A 211 28.94 -57.67 -5.34
CA GLN A 211 29.87 -57.68 -6.48
C GLN A 211 31.05 -58.64 -6.27
N ARG A 212 31.61 -58.74 -5.05
CA ARG A 212 32.68 -59.70 -4.73
C ARG A 212 32.19 -61.13 -4.91
N VAL A 213 31.04 -61.48 -4.33
CA VAL A 213 30.44 -62.82 -4.45
C VAL A 213 30.14 -63.16 -5.90
N ARG A 214 29.52 -62.23 -6.64
CA ARG A 214 29.21 -62.42 -8.07
C ARG A 214 30.47 -62.72 -8.89
N ARG A 215 31.58 -62.02 -8.65
CA ARG A 215 32.86 -62.31 -9.35
C ARG A 215 33.40 -63.70 -9.02
N VAL A 216 33.29 -64.14 -7.75
CA VAL A 216 33.70 -65.49 -7.34
C VAL A 216 32.84 -66.54 -8.04
N VAL A 217 31.52 -66.38 -8.05
CA VAL A 217 30.57 -67.29 -8.70
C VAL A 217 30.82 -67.41 -10.19
N ILE A 218 31.05 -66.29 -10.90
CA ILE A 218 31.37 -66.33 -12.33
C ILE A 218 32.68 -67.09 -12.59
N ARG A 219 33.70 -66.88 -11.75
CA ARG A 219 34.98 -67.60 -11.87
C ARG A 219 34.80 -69.10 -11.62
N THR A 220 34.02 -69.51 -10.62
CA THR A 220 33.77 -70.93 -10.33
C THR A 220 32.94 -71.58 -11.42
N GLN A 221 31.88 -70.94 -11.92
CA GLN A 221 31.10 -71.43 -13.05
C GLN A 221 31.97 -71.65 -14.30
N ARG A 222 32.83 -70.69 -14.65
CA ARG A 222 33.77 -70.86 -15.78
C ARG A 222 34.74 -72.02 -15.57
N ARG A 223 35.25 -72.21 -14.35
CA ARG A 223 36.13 -73.36 -14.02
C ARG A 223 35.39 -74.69 -14.14
N VAL A 224 34.15 -74.77 -13.68
CA VAL A 224 33.31 -75.97 -13.80
C VAL A 224 33.03 -76.29 -15.26
N HIS A 225 32.64 -75.28 -16.05
CA HIS A 225 32.41 -75.42 -17.49
C HIS A 225 33.67 -75.87 -18.24
N ALA A 226 34.83 -75.29 -17.94
CA ALA A 226 36.09 -75.71 -18.55
C ALA A 226 36.42 -77.18 -18.21
N ARG A 227 36.14 -77.62 -16.97
CA ARG A 227 36.33 -79.02 -16.56
C ARG A 227 35.37 -79.98 -17.26
N SER A 228 34.10 -79.59 -17.45
CA SER A 228 33.13 -80.43 -18.17
C SER A 228 33.51 -80.55 -19.65
N GLU A 229 33.92 -79.46 -20.29
CA GLU A 229 34.42 -79.48 -21.67
C GLU A 229 35.66 -80.36 -21.83
N LEU A 230 36.63 -80.24 -20.92
CA LEU A 230 37.81 -81.11 -20.93
C LEU A 230 37.45 -82.59 -20.77
N ARG A 231 36.47 -82.92 -19.93
CA ARG A 231 35.98 -84.30 -19.79
C ARG A 231 35.34 -84.79 -21.09
N ARG A 232 34.48 -83.97 -21.69
CA ARG A 232 33.85 -84.27 -22.98
C ARG A 232 34.89 -84.53 -24.07
N LEU A 233 35.87 -83.63 -24.24
CA LEU A 233 36.95 -83.78 -25.22
C LEU A 233 37.80 -85.02 -24.99
N ARG A 234 38.05 -85.41 -23.72
CA ARG A 234 38.76 -86.66 -23.41
C ARG A 234 37.97 -87.89 -23.82
N VAL A 235 36.65 -87.90 -23.59
CA VAL A 235 35.76 -88.99 -24.02
C VAL A 235 35.71 -89.07 -25.55
N GLU A 236 35.52 -87.94 -26.23
CA GLU A 236 35.51 -87.86 -27.70
C GLU A 236 36.84 -88.36 -28.29
N ARG A 237 37.99 -87.99 -27.68
CA ARG A 237 39.31 -88.49 -28.07
C ARG A 237 39.44 -90.01 -27.88
N GLY A 238 38.93 -90.56 -26.77
CA GLY A 238 38.91 -92.00 -26.53
C GLY A 238 38.13 -92.75 -27.62
N ILE A 239 36.91 -92.30 -27.91
CA ILE A 239 36.05 -92.86 -28.97
C ILE A 239 36.72 -92.77 -30.34
N PHE A 240 37.38 -91.64 -30.64
CA PHE A 240 38.11 -91.47 -31.90
C PHE A 240 39.25 -92.48 -32.03
N ILE A 241 40.06 -92.65 -30.99
CA ILE A 241 41.17 -93.60 -30.96
C ILE A 241 40.65 -95.03 -31.17
N GLU A 242 39.61 -95.45 -30.43
CA GLU A 242 39.00 -96.78 -30.60
C GLU A 242 38.50 -97.03 -32.04
N ARG A 243 37.80 -96.06 -32.63
CA ARG A 243 37.34 -96.16 -34.03
C ARG A 243 38.51 -96.27 -35.01
N MET A 244 39.60 -95.54 -34.75
CA MET A 244 40.81 -95.60 -35.57
C MET A 244 41.48 -96.97 -35.48
N TRP A 245 41.63 -97.53 -34.27
CA TRP A 245 42.13 -98.89 -34.07
C TRP A 245 41.30 -99.92 -34.83
N LEU A 246 39.96 -99.85 -34.73
CA LEU A 246 39.07 -100.76 -35.47
C LEU A 246 39.23 -100.62 -36.99
N ARG A 247 39.35 -99.40 -37.51
CA ARG A 247 39.61 -99.17 -38.95
C ARG A 247 40.96 -99.74 -39.37
N LEU A 248 41.99 -99.56 -38.56
CA LEU A 248 43.34 -100.04 -38.84
C LEU A 248 43.38 -101.57 -38.85
N VAL A 249 42.74 -102.24 -37.87
CA VAL A 249 42.59 -103.70 -37.84
C VAL A 249 41.81 -104.23 -39.06
N LYS A 250 40.71 -103.58 -39.43
CA LYS A 250 39.96 -103.97 -40.66
C LYS A 250 40.81 -103.79 -41.91
N TRP A 251 41.57 -102.69 -42.00
CA TRP A 251 42.45 -102.40 -43.12
C TRP A 251 43.59 -103.43 -43.23
N THR A 252 44.27 -103.74 -42.13
CA THR A 252 45.33 -104.77 -42.11
C THR A 252 44.79 -106.14 -42.46
N HIS A 253 43.63 -106.53 -41.92
CA HIS A 253 42.99 -107.80 -42.26
C HIS A 253 42.64 -107.89 -43.75
N ARG A 254 42.09 -106.83 -44.34
CA ARG A 254 41.79 -106.77 -45.79
C ARG A 254 43.05 -106.85 -46.64
N HIS A 255 44.13 -106.16 -46.26
CA HIS A 255 45.41 -106.23 -46.97
C HIS A 255 46.08 -107.60 -46.86
N LEU A 256 46.05 -108.22 -45.68
CA LEU A 256 46.54 -109.59 -45.49
C LEU A 256 45.72 -110.60 -46.30
N TRP A 257 44.39 -110.42 -46.37
CA TRP A 257 43.52 -111.24 -47.21
C TRP A 257 43.85 -111.07 -48.71
N LEU A 258 44.03 -109.83 -49.18
CA LEU A 258 44.45 -109.54 -50.57
C LEU A 258 45.82 -110.14 -50.88
N LEU A 259 46.81 -110.00 -50.00
CA LEU A 259 48.13 -110.61 -50.15
C LEU A 259 48.05 -112.14 -50.16
N GLY A 260 47.19 -112.72 -49.32
CA GLY A 260 46.92 -114.16 -49.31
C GLY A 260 46.25 -114.63 -50.60
N ALA A 261 45.27 -113.89 -51.12
CA ALA A 261 44.62 -114.19 -52.40
C ALA A 261 45.60 -114.06 -53.58
N TRP A 262 46.45 -113.04 -53.57
CA TRP A 262 47.50 -112.84 -54.56
C TRP A 262 48.55 -113.98 -54.53
N LYS A 263 48.99 -114.40 -53.33
CA LYS A 263 49.85 -115.59 -53.17
C LYS A 263 49.19 -116.86 -53.70
N ARG A 264 47.89 -117.08 -53.44
CA ARG A 264 47.14 -118.23 -53.96
C ARG A 264 47.01 -118.20 -55.48
N LEU A 265 46.70 -117.04 -56.06
CA LEU A 265 46.66 -116.85 -57.52
C LEU A 265 48.03 -117.13 -58.15
N ASN A 266 49.13 -116.62 -57.58
CA ASN A 266 50.48 -116.91 -58.07
C ASN A 266 50.87 -118.38 -57.89
N ALA A 267 50.43 -119.04 -56.83
CA ALA A 267 50.64 -120.48 -56.64
C ALA A 267 49.81 -121.33 -57.64
N LEU A 268 48.66 -120.84 -58.10
CA LEU A 268 47.89 -121.44 -59.19
C LEU A 268 48.53 -121.19 -60.56
N VAL A 269 49.03 -119.97 -60.81
CA VAL A 269 49.77 -119.64 -62.03
C VAL A 269 51.04 -120.51 -62.16
N LEU A 270 51.78 -120.72 -61.06
CA LEU A 270 52.93 -121.64 -61.00
C LEU A 270 52.56 -123.13 -61.10
N ARG A 271 51.29 -123.51 -60.88
CA ARG A 271 50.78 -124.89 -61.05
C ARG A 271 50.24 -125.18 -62.45
N PHE A 272 49.98 -124.16 -63.26
CA PHE A 272 49.53 -124.32 -64.65
C PHE A 272 50.62 -123.95 -65.68
N SER A 273 51.82 -123.64 -65.22
CA SER A 273 53.02 -123.44 -66.06
C SER A 273 54.10 -124.51 -65.83
N LEU A 274 53.67 -125.69 -65.37
CA LEU A 274 54.38 -126.97 -65.37
C LEU A 274 53.46 -128.00 -66.07
#